data_AF-A0A3C8C723-F1
#
_entry.id   AF-A0A3C8C723-F1
#
_cell.length_a   1.000
_cell.length_b   1.000
_cell.length_c   1.000
_cell.angle_alpha   90.00
_cell.angle_beta   90.00
_cell.angle_gamma   90.00
#
_symmetry.space_group_name_H-M   'P 1'
#
loop_
_entity.id
_entity.type
_entity.pdbx_description
1 polymer ?
#
loop_
_entity_poly.entity_id
_entity_poly.type
_entity_poly.pdbx_seq_one_letter_code
_entity_poly.pdbx_strand_id
1 'polypeptide(L)'
;MIISDKRSIILAYNTVERLLKGDFFHFSKIEEITQEIANFDKEWPVIGLGTTNWYKRNGEAIVEGFAESPEFLWADPESIPPGKLINLNHDHPDHKENLKSPVIGPEDALPQFPFMAIALCDPKELREYTLSAGENVHEWIENKFPSENLGLAAIHIGGKLDEVKSTATCHIPIGGLDLNEGYSLKDNFKFIEYKTGSWSMQGLYGINPTIQQVLSVPGHPLHLHGYEINEKRGGHINQAISTSTTRITVYPIKDINIRIKDLDKALVPVKPLQ
;
A
#
# COMPACT_ATOMS: atom_id res chain seq x y z
N MET A 1 23.63 3.35 -28.56
CA MET A 1 22.38 3.80 -27.91
C MET A 1 21.71 2.56 -27.35
N ILE A 2 22.01 2.24 -26.09
CA ILE A 2 21.33 1.13 -25.41
C ILE A 2 19.97 1.69 -25.05
N ILE A 3 18.94 1.33 -25.81
CA ILE A 3 17.57 1.48 -25.36
C ILE A 3 17.53 0.65 -24.08
N SER A 4 17.41 1.29 -22.91
CA SER A 4 17.21 0.51 -21.69
C SER A 4 15.85 -0.16 -21.86
N ASP A 5 15.84 -1.49 -21.94
CA ASP A 5 14.64 -2.35 -21.88
C ASP A 5 13.98 -2.23 -20.49
N LYS A 6 13.69 -1.00 -20.06
CA LYS A 6 12.87 -0.77 -18.89
C LYS A 6 11.49 -1.27 -19.26
N ARG A 7 11.00 -2.19 -18.44
CA ARG A 7 9.67 -2.77 -18.51
C ARG A 7 8.99 -2.55 -17.16
N SER A 8 7.67 -2.60 -17.14
CA SER A 8 6.93 -2.43 -15.89
C SER A 8 7.40 -3.43 -14.82
N ILE A 9 7.70 -2.93 -13.63
CA ILE A 9 8.34 -3.68 -12.54
C ILE A 9 7.75 -3.25 -11.20
N ILE A 10 7.65 -4.20 -10.27
CA ILE A 10 7.41 -3.91 -8.85
C ILE A 10 8.74 -3.94 -8.08
N LEU A 11 9.01 -2.88 -7.33
CA LEU A 11 10.04 -2.82 -6.30
C LEU A 11 9.37 -3.04 -4.94
N ALA A 12 9.62 -4.19 -4.33
CA ALA A 12 9.12 -4.53 -3.01
C ALA A 12 10.24 -4.37 -1.98
N TYR A 13 10.04 -3.48 -1.02
CA TYR A 13 10.93 -3.25 0.11
C TYR A 13 10.37 -4.01 1.30
N ASN A 14 11.10 -5.05 1.72
CA ASN A 14 10.64 -6.14 2.58
C ASN A 14 9.38 -6.84 2.01
N THR A 15 8.60 -7.48 2.87
CA THR A 15 7.46 -8.34 2.48
C THR A 15 6.33 -8.22 3.49
N VAL A 16 5.09 -8.38 3.05
CA VAL A 16 3.92 -8.48 3.95
C VAL A 16 4.09 -9.64 4.95
N GLU A 17 4.64 -10.79 4.55
CA GLU A 17 4.87 -11.91 5.47
C GLU A 17 5.73 -11.52 6.69
N ARG A 18 6.85 -10.84 6.46
CA ARG A 18 7.73 -10.34 7.54
C ARG A 18 7.05 -9.29 8.41
N LEU A 19 6.31 -8.36 7.79
CA LEU A 19 5.52 -7.35 8.51
C LEU A 19 4.53 -8.03 9.46
N LEU A 20 3.78 -9.02 8.97
CA LEU A 20 2.82 -9.80 9.76
C LEU A 20 3.50 -10.70 10.81
N LYS A 21 4.80 -10.96 10.69
CA LYS A 21 5.62 -11.61 11.74
C LYS A 21 6.22 -10.60 12.74
N GLY A 22 5.88 -9.32 12.63
CA GLY A 22 6.30 -8.27 13.58
C GLY A 22 7.61 -7.57 13.21
N ASP A 23 8.09 -7.70 11.97
CA ASP A 23 9.29 -7.02 11.50
C ASP A 23 9.02 -5.53 11.16
N PHE A 24 9.21 -4.67 12.15
CA PHE A 24 9.06 -3.21 12.03
C PHE A 24 10.39 -2.44 11.95
N PHE A 25 11.49 -3.19 12.03
CA PHE A 25 12.81 -2.64 12.34
C PHE A 25 13.77 -2.69 11.16
N HIS A 26 13.48 -3.51 10.15
CA HIS A 26 14.04 -3.34 8.83
C HIS A 26 13.08 -2.47 8.02
N PHE A 27 13.53 -1.34 7.50
CA PHE A 27 12.65 -0.38 6.82
C PHE A 27 13.35 0.29 5.65
N SER A 28 12.57 1.00 4.84
CA SER A 28 13.07 1.91 3.80
C SER A 28 12.56 3.32 4.06
N LYS A 29 13.27 4.31 3.52
CA LYS A 29 12.90 5.73 3.60
C LYS A 29 12.44 6.26 2.25
N ILE A 30 11.69 7.36 2.25
CA ILE A 30 11.25 8.04 1.02
C ILE A 30 12.44 8.40 0.14
N GLU A 31 13.54 8.91 0.70
CA GLU A 31 14.72 9.35 -0.05
C GLU A 31 15.39 8.19 -0.79
N GLU A 32 15.49 7.01 -0.16
CA GLU A 32 16.08 5.83 -0.79
C GLU A 32 15.22 5.33 -1.95
N ILE A 33 13.91 5.28 -1.73
CA ILE A 33 12.94 4.83 -2.72
C ILE A 33 12.94 5.79 -3.92
N THR A 34 12.88 7.09 -3.67
CA THR A 34 12.86 8.13 -4.71
C THR A 34 14.15 8.11 -5.54
N GLN A 35 15.31 7.96 -4.91
CA GLN A 35 16.59 7.79 -5.62
C GLN A 35 16.60 6.55 -6.52
N GLU A 36 16.01 5.45 -6.06
CA GLU A 36 15.94 4.22 -6.86
C GLU A 36 15.02 4.39 -8.07
N ILE A 37 13.81 4.93 -7.88
CA ILE A 37 12.84 5.09 -8.97
C ILE A 37 13.22 6.20 -9.95
N ALA A 38 14.06 7.16 -9.55
CA ALA A 38 14.59 8.20 -10.44
C ALA A 38 15.40 7.62 -11.61
N ASN A 39 15.79 6.34 -11.54
CA ASN A 39 16.41 5.61 -12.65
C ASN A 39 15.41 5.18 -13.72
N PHE A 40 14.10 5.35 -13.56
CA PHE A 40 13.07 5.01 -14.54
C PHE A 40 12.70 6.22 -15.41
N ASP A 41 11.86 6.00 -16.43
CA ASP A 41 11.33 7.11 -17.23
C ASP A 41 10.44 7.99 -16.35
N LYS A 42 10.68 9.29 -16.41
CA LYS A 42 10.10 10.30 -15.50
C LYS A 42 8.57 10.31 -15.50
N GLU A 43 7.98 10.09 -16.66
CA GLU A 43 6.53 10.09 -16.90
C GLU A 43 5.87 8.74 -16.64
N TRP A 44 6.62 7.73 -16.18
CA TRP A 44 6.01 6.44 -15.83
C TRP A 44 5.16 6.58 -14.56
N PRO A 45 3.88 6.19 -14.62
CA PRO A 45 3.02 6.17 -13.45
C PRO A 45 3.59 5.29 -12.34
N VAL A 46 3.44 5.79 -11.12
CA VAL A 46 3.82 5.09 -9.90
C VAL A 46 2.54 4.63 -9.20
N ILE A 47 2.48 3.35 -8.86
CA ILE A 47 1.38 2.77 -8.07
C ILE A 47 2.01 2.01 -6.92
N GLY A 48 1.73 2.39 -5.69
CA GLY A 48 2.28 1.68 -4.54
C GLY A 48 1.43 1.76 -3.30
N LEU A 49 1.78 0.91 -2.36
CA LEU A 49 1.12 0.80 -1.06
C LEU A 49 2.11 0.25 -0.03
N GLY A 50 1.81 0.49 1.24
CA GLY A 50 2.65 0.03 2.36
C GLY A 50 2.11 0.53 3.69
N THR A 51 2.95 0.51 4.71
CA THR A 51 2.63 1.03 6.04
C THR A 51 3.86 1.69 6.66
N THR A 52 3.70 2.48 7.72
CA THR A 52 4.82 3.05 8.46
C THR A 52 5.14 2.22 9.70
N ASN A 53 6.34 2.37 10.27
CA ASN A 53 6.72 1.74 11.53
C ASN A 53 6.34 2.55 12.78
N TRP A 54 5.56 3.61 12.65
CA TRP A 54 5.16 4.42 13.80
C TRP A 54 4.31 3.60 14.78
N TYR A 55 4.78 3.54 16.01
CA TYR A 55 4.17 2.68 17.02
C TYR A 55 2.77 3.15 17.39
N LYS A 56 1.83 2.19 17.36
CA LYS A 56 0.40 2.42 17.59
C LYS A 56 -0.19 3.47 16.64
N ARG A 57 0.47 3.72 15.52
CA ARG A 57 0.01 4.62 14.46
C ARG A 57 0.60 4.21 13.12
N ASN A 58 0.56 2.91 12.78
CA ASN A 58 1.20 2.39 11.57
C ASN A 58 0.59 3.00 10.28
N GLY A 59 -0.74 3.11 10.25
CA GLY A 59 -1.54 3.66 9.16
C GLY A 59 -1.32 2.97 7.83
N GLU A 60 -1.82 3.58 6.77
CA GLU A 60 -1.82 3.00 5.42
C GLU A 60 -1.15 3.97 4.46
N ALA A 61 -0.01 3.58 3.91
CA ALA A 61 0.69 4.36 2.91
C ALA A 61 0.13 4.06 1.52
N ILE A 62 -0.02 5.09 0.71
CA ILE A 62 -0.50 5.08 -0.68
C ILE A 62 0.54 5.85 -1.49
N VAL A 63 1.02 5.28 -2.59
CA VAL A 63 1.97 5.95 -3.48
C VAL A 63 1.34 6.12 -4.85
N GLU A 64 1.25 7.36 -5.32
CA GLU A 64 0.72 7.70 -6.65
C GLU A 64 1.58 8.78 -7.32
N GLY A 65 1.21 9.17 -8.55
CA GLY A 65 1.94 10.16 -9.35
C GLY A 65 2.86 9.53 -10.38
N PHE A 66 4.04 10.13 -10.57
CA PHE A 66 5.00 9.77 -11.61
C PHE A 66 6.39 9.53 -11.03
N ALA A 67 7.25 8.80 -11.74
CA ALA A 67 8.58 8.44 -11.24
C ALA A 67 9.45 9.65 -10.86
N GLU A 68 9.28 10.80 -11.54
CA GLU A 68 10.00 12.03 -11.18
C GLU A 68 9.43 12.76 -9.96
N SER A 69 8.15 12.53 -9.64
CA SER A 69 7.41 13.25 -8.60
C SER A 69 6.37 12.33 -7.96
N PRO A 70 6.80 11.27 -7.25
CA PRO A 70 5.88 10.40 -6.53
C PRO A 70 5.34 11.14 -5.30
N GLU A 71 4.05 10.94 -5.03
CA GLU A 71 3.42 11.36 -3.79
C GLU A 71 3.30 10.17 -2.84
N PHE A 72 3.80 10.33 -1.62
CA PHE A 72 3.66 9.37 -0.54
C PHE A 72 2.56 9.85 0.39
N LEU A 73 1.33 9.42 0.10
CA LEU A 73 0.18 9.73 0.93
C LEU A 73 0.08 8.72 2.08
N TRP A 74 -0.48 9.16 3.20
CA TRP A 74 -0.64 8.29 4.36
C TRP A 74 -1.95 8.58 5.08
N ALA A 75 -2.75 7.52 5.28
CA ALA A 75 -4.01 7.57 5.99
C ALA A 75 -3.78 7.32 7.49
N ASP A 76 -4.04 8.36 8.29
CA ASP A 76 -3.77 8.38 9.73
C ASP A 76 -4.84 7.63 10.52
N PRO A 77 -4.54 6.50 11.19
CA PRO A 77 -5.52 5.74 11.96
C PRO A 77 -6.04 6.50 13.19
N GLU A 78 -5.30 7.50 13.68
CA GLU A 78 -5.64 8.23 14.91
C GLU A 78 -6.15 9.66 14.63
N SER A 79 -6.37 10.02 13.37
CA SER A 79 -7.05 11.28 13.05
C SER A 79 -8.51 11.27 13.50
N ILE A 80 -9.12 12.44 13.61
CA ILE A 80 -10.55 12.59 13.93
C ILE A 80 -11.24 13.31 12.75
N PRO A 81 -12.04 12.62 11.93
CA PRO A 81 -12.29 11.16 11.92
C PRO A 81 -11.07 10.34 11.42
N PRO A 82 -10.97 9.02 11.72
CA PRO A 82 -9.84 8.18 11.31
C PRO A 82 -9.65 8.08 9.80
N GLY A 83 -8.41 7.86 9.38
CA GLY A 83 -8.00 7.66 8.00
C GLY A 83 -7.72 8.95 7.22
N LYS A 84 -7.57 10.11 7.88
CA LYS A 84 -7.29 11.37 7.19
C LYS A 84 -5.96 11.27 6.47
N LEU A 85 -5.92 11.72 5.21
CA LEU A 85 -4.72 11.75 4.42
C LEU A 85 -3.85 12.95 4.75
N ILE A 86 -2.56 12.70 4.85
CA ILE A 86 -1.48 13.70 4.75
C ILE A 86 -0.49 13.24 3.69
N ASN A 87 0.30 14.17 3.17
CA ASN A 87 1.33 13.84 2.18
C ASN A 87 2.71 13.91 2.84
N LEU A 88 3.31 12.74 3.03
CA LEU A 88 4.57 12.53 3.74
C LEU A 88 5.79 13.14 3.05
N ASN A 89 5.68 13.62 1.80
CA ASN A 89 6.76 14.39 1.17
C ASN A 89 6.94 15.78 1.82
N HIS A 90 5.91 16.32 2.47
CA HIS A 90 5.93 17.69 3.02
C HIS A 90 5.26 17.83 4.39
N ASP A 91 4.39 16.90 4.76
CA ASP A 91 3.70 16.86 6.03
C ASP A 91 4.32 15.83 6.97
N HIS A 92 4.16 16.07 8.27
CA HIS A 92 4.41 15.09 9.31
C HIS A 92 3.15 14.96 10.16
N PRO A 93 2.83 13.76 10.69
CA PRO A 93 1.79 13.66 11.68
C PRO A 93 2.22 14.48 12.91
N ASP A 94 1.45 15.50 13.27
CA ASP A 94 1.68 16.21 14.54
C ASP A 94 1.66 15.18 15.68
N HIS A 95 2.83 14.93 16.28
CA HIS A 95 2.98 14.03 17.43
C HIS A 95 2.42 14.74 18.68
N LYS A 96 1.10 14.91 18.77
CA LYS A 96 0.44 15.50 19.96
C LYS A 96 0.46 14.59 21.18
N GLU A 97 0.89 13.34 21.02
CA GLU A 97 1.10 12.41 22.10
C GLU A 97 2.56 11.97 22.05
N ASN A 98 3.22 11.92 23.21
CA ASN A 98 4.60 11.44 23.41
C ASN A 98 4.72 9.94 23.09
N LEU A 99 4.34 9.55 21.87
CA LEU A 99 4.38 8.20 21.35
C LEU A 99 5.85 7.82 21.21
N LYS A 100 6.34 7.06 22.19
CA LYS A 100 7.61 6.37 22.07
C LYS A 100 7.37 5.22 21.10
N SER A 101 7.66 5.44 19.81
CA SER A 101 8.03 4.30 18.96
C SER A 101 9.10 3.48 19.66
N PRO A 102 9.14 2.14 19.49
CA PRO A 102 10.32 1.40 19.91
C PRO A 102 11.49 2.09 19.21
N VAL A 103 12.29 2.82 19.99
CA VAL A 103 13.26 3.77 19.46
C VAL A 103 14.31 2.97 18.71
N ILE A 104 14.36 3.09 17.39
CA ILE A 104 15.43 2.48 16.58
C ILE A 104 16.49 3.54 16.22
N GLY A 105 16.16 4.84 16.33
CA GLY A 105 17.17 5.87 16.21
C GLY A 105 16.62 7.30 16.31
N PRO A 106 17.49 8.31 16.10
CA PRO A 106 17.12 9.72 16.12
C PRO A 106 16.17 10.16 14.99
N GLU A 107 15.80 9.27 14.08
CA GLU A 107 15.03 9.57 12.85
C GLU A 107 13.54 9.15 12.94
N ASP A 108 13.05 8.74 14.10
CA ASP A 108 11.68 8.19 14.27
C ASP A 108 10.55 9.21 14.03
N ALA A 109 10.88 10.50 13.86
CA ALA A 109 9.94 11.54 13.43
C ALA A 109 9.69 11.53 11.91
N LEU A 110 10.54 10.84 11.15
CA LEU A 110 10.40 10.70 9.71
C LEU A 110 9.64 9.40 9.38
N PRO A 111 8.91 9.36 8.26
CA PRO A 111 8.25 8.16 7.81
C PRO A 111 9.29 7.10 7.41
N GLN A 112 9.17 5.92 8.01
CA GLN A 112 9.97 4.73 7.68
C GLN A 112 9.01 3.58 7.37
N PHE A 113 9.27 2.88 6.28
CA PHE A 113 8.37 1.85 5.75
C PHE A 113 8.93 0.44 6.02
N PRO A 114 8.41 -0.28 7.02
CA PRO A 114 8.76 -1.68 7.25
C PRO A 114 8.27 -2.60 6.13
N PHE A 115 7.26 -2.14 5.38
CA PHE A 115 6.88 -2.68 4.09
C PHE A 115 6.42 -1.55 3.18
N MET A 116 6.91 -1.57 1.94
CA MET A 116 6.46 -0.72 0.85
C MET A 116 6.63 -1.47 -0.46
N ALA A 117 5.62 -1.47 -1.31
CA ALA A 117 5.72 -2.02 -2.66
C ALA A 117 5.27 -0.97 -3.67
N ILE A 118 6.10 -0.74 -4.68
CA ILE A 118 5.89 0.31 -5.67
C ILE A 118 6.10 -0.27 -7.07
N ALA A 119 5.09 -0.12 -7.91
CA ALA A 119 5.14 -0.41 -9.32
C ALA A 119 5.53 0.82 -10.12
N LEU A 120 6.46 0.63 -11.06
CA LEU A 120 6.80 1.58 -12.11
C LEU A 120 6.19 1.05 -13.39
N CYS A 121 5.26 1.80 -13.95
CA CYS A 121 4.36 1.31 -14.97
C CYS A 121 4.70 1.92 -16.34
N ASP A 122 4.99 1.11 -17.35
CA ASP A 122 5.09 1.60 -18.73
C ASP A 122 3.68 1.96 -19.25
N PRO A 123 3.40 3.24 -19.58
CA PRO A 123 2.11 3.67 -20.11
C PRO A 123 1.69 2.94 -21.38
N LYS A 124 2.64 2.38 -22.14
CA LYS A 124 2.35 1.67 -23.40
C LYS A 124 1.69 0.31 -23.19
N GLU A 125 1.82 -0.27 -22.00
CA GLU A 125 1.27 -1.59 -21.65
C GLU A 125 -0.09 -1.46 -20.91
N LEU A 126 -0.60 -0.24 -20.78
CA LEU A 126 -1.85 0.08 -20.10
C LEU A 126 -3.04 -0.65 -20.72
N ARG A 127 -3.88 -1.22 -19.85
CA ARG A 127 -5.19 -1.77 -20.18
C ARG A 127 -6.25 -1.07 -19.35
N GLU A 128 -7.38 -0.76 -19.96
CA GLU A 128 -8.52 -0.15 -19.27
C GLU A 128 -9.71 -1.10 -19.27
N TYR A 129 -10.40 -1.13 -18.14
CA TYR A 129 -11.64 -1.86 -17.95
C TYR A 129 -12.69 -0.95 -17.32
N THR A 130 -13.94 -1.20 -17.66
CA THR A 130 -15.11 -0.56 -17.05
C THR A 130 -15.94 -1.64 -16.36
N LEU A 131 -16.41 -1.35 -15.16
CA LEU A 131 -17.27 -2.26 -14.41
C LEU A 131 -18.74 -1.85 -14.61
N SER A 132 -19.62 -2.85 -14.59
CA SER A 132 -21.04 -2.62 -14.45
C SER A 132 -21.32 -2.09 -13.05
N ALA A 133 -22.36 -1.29 -12.88
CA ALA A 133 -22.75 -0.81 -11.55
C ALA A 133 -23.21 -1.97 -10.65
N GLY A 134 -22.81 -1.94 -9.38
CA GLY A 134 -23.17 -2.96 -8.38
C GLY A 134 -22.22 -4.16 -8.29
N GLU A 135 -21.14 -4.19 -9.08
CA GLU A 135 -20.13 -5.25 -8.98
C GLU A 135 -19.19 -4.98 -7.79
N ASN A 136 -18.83 -6.02 -7.04
CA ASN A 136 -17.75 -5.93 -6.07
C ASN A 136 -16.41 -5.89 -6.81
N VAL A 137 -15.66 -4.81 -6.64
CA VAL A 137 -14.40 -4.56 -7.36
C VAL A 137 -13.36 -5.67 -7.10
N HIS A 138 -13.26 -6.16 -5.85
CA HIS A 138 -12.31 -7.22 -5.51
C HIS A 138 -12.67 -8.52 -6.23
N GLU A 139 -13.91 -8.99 -6.07
CA GLU A 139 -14.38 -10.22 -6.70
C GLU A 139 -14.28 -10.15 -8.24
N TRP A 140 -14.57 -8.98 -8.82
CA TRP A 140 -14.45 -8.79 -10.26
C TRP A 140 -13.00 -8.97 -10.73
N ILE A 141 -12.03 -8.31 -10.07
CA ILE A 141 -10.60 -8.42 -10.41
C ILE A 141 -10.11 -9.86 -10.23
N GLU A 142 -10.44 -10.47 -9.09
CA GLU A 142 -10.00 -11.82 -8.72
C GLU A 142 -10.55 -12.90 -9.65
N ASN A 143 -11.70 -12.67 -10.29
CA ASN A 143 -12.23 -13.56 -11.34
C ASN A 143 -11.68 -13.22 -12.74
N LYS A 144 -11.60 -11.93 -13.06
CA LYS A 144 -11.21 -11.46 -14.40
C LYS A 144 -9.77 -11.78 -14.73
N PHE A 145 -8.84 -11.48 -13.82
CA PHE A 145 -7.40 -11.56 -14.11
C PHE A 145 -6.92 -12.99 -14.35
N PRO A 146 -7.33 -14.01 -13.56
CA PRO A 146 -7.03 -15.40 -13.88
C PRO A 146 -7.59 -15.84 -15.24
N SER A 147 -8.81 -15.40 -15.60
CA SER A 147 -9.42 -15.76 -16.88
C SER A 147 -8.65 -15.22 -18.09
N GLU A 148 -7.89 -14.14 -17.91
CA GLU A 148 -7.02 -13.54 -18.93
C GLU A 148 -5.55 -13.95 -18.80
N ASN A 149 -5.24 -14.91 -17.91
CA ASN A 149 -3.88 -15.36 -17.61
C ASN A 149 -2.95 -14.19 -17.18
N LEU A 150 -3.49 -13.23 -16.43
CA LEU A 150 -2.74 -12.13 -15.85
C LEU A 150 -2.25 -12.54 -14.45
N GLY A 151 -0.93 -12.70 -14.29
CA GLY A 151 -0.34 -13.23 -13.06
C GLY A 151 0.15 -12.17 -12.06
N LEU A 152 0.57 -11.00 -12.55
CA LEU A 152 1.12 -9.90 -11.75
C LEU A 152 0.74 -8.57 -12.40
N ALA A 153 0.19 -7.64 -11.62
CA ALA A 153 -0.25 -6.36 -12.14
C ALA A 153 -0.19 -5.25 -11.09
N ALA A 154 -0.04 -4.02 -11.56
CA ALA A 154 -0.35 -2.82 -10.81
C ALA A 154 -1.69 -2.27 -11.30
N ILE A 155 -2.50 -1.75 -10.38
CA ILE A 155 -3.88 -1.38 -10.64
C ILE A 155 -4.14 0.00 -10.08
N HIS A 156 -4.76 0.86 -10.89
CA HIS A 156 -5.40 2.08 -10.41
C HIS A 156 -6.90 1.95 -10.62
N ILE A 157 -7.68 2.24 -9.58
CA ILE A 157 -9.15 2.27 -9.65
C ILE A 157 -9.58 3.70 -9.38
N GLY A 158 -10.36 4.25 -10.30
CA GLY A 158 -10.84 5.63 -10.21
C GLY A 158 -12.32 5.75 -10.54
N GLY A 159 -12.93 6.83 -10.07
CA GLY A 159 -14.33 7.17 -10.35
C GLY A 159 -15.20 7.09 -9.09
N LYS A 160 -16.53 7.07 -9.28
CA LYS A 160 -17.43 6.93 -8.14
C LYS A 160 -17.54 5.48 -7.70
N LEU A 161 -17.48 5.26 -6.40
CA LEU A 161 -17.67 3.95 -5.76
C LEU A 161 -18.68 4.08 -4.61
N ASP A 162 -19.44 3.01 -4.42
CA ASP A 162 -20.44 2.85 -3.37
C ASP A 162 -19.96 1.87 -2.30
N GLU A 163 -20.54 1.99 -1.10
CA GLU A 163 -20.35 1.05 0.02
C GLU A 163 -18.88 0.65 0.26
N VAL A 164 -17.97 1.64 0.18
CA VAL A 164 -16.55 1.39 0.39
C VAL A 164 -16.31 1.12 1.86
N LYS A 165 -15.65 0.00 2.16
CA LYS A 165 -15.21 -0.37 3.52
C LYS A 165 -13.70 -0.35 3.54
N SER A 166 -13.12 0.43 4.45
CA SER A 166 -11.68 0.50 4.63
C SER A 166 -11.27 0.21 6.07
N THR A 167 -10.00 -0.12 6.23
CA THR A 167 -9.32 -0.24 7.51
C THR A 167 -8.12 0.68 7.54
N ALA A 168 -7.77 1.18 8.72
CA ALA A 168 -6.50 1.83 8.98
C ALA A 168 -5.82 1.14 10.15
N THR A 169 -4.59 0.66 9.95
CA THR A 169 -3.83 -0.10 10.94
C THR A 169 -3.35 0.81 12.06
N CYS A 170 -3.89 0.62 13.25
CA CYS A 170 -3.41 1.30 14.46
C CYS A 170 -2.10 0.66 14.90
N HIS A 171 -2.08 -0.66 15.08
CA HIS A 171 -0.99 -1.34 15.72
C HIS A 171 -0.81 -2.76 15.18
N ILE A 172 0.40 -3.10 14.77
CA ILE A 172 0.82 -4.49 14.58
C ILE A 172 1.80 -4.82 15.72
N PRO A 173 1.53 -5.89 16.51
CA PRO A 173 2.38 -6.22 17.64
C PRO A 173 3.69 -6.86 17.17
N ILE A 174 4.72 -6.77 18.02
CA ILE A 174 6.05 -7.36 17.77
C ILE A 174 5.97 -8.89 17.59
N GLY A 175 4.98 -9.54 18.19
CA GLY A 175 4.73 -10.97 18.00
C GLY A 175 4.09 -11.33 16.66
N GLY A 176 3.83 -10.33 15.81
CA GLY A 176 3.12 -10.49 14.56
C GLY A 176 1.60 -10.50 14.72
N LEU A 177 0.91 -10.36 13.60
CA LEU A 177 -0.53 -10.34 13.49
C LEU A 177 -0.96 -11.48 12.58
N ASP A 178 -1.76 -12.39 13.12
CA ASP A 178 -2.41 -13.42 12.31
C ASP A 178 -3.70 -12.86 11.71
N LEU A 179 -3.77 -12.85 10.37
CA LEU A 179 -4.90 -12.37 9.59
C LEU A 179 -5.62 -13.50 8.83
N ASN A 180 -5.36 -14.76 9.16
CA ASN A 180 -5.99 -15.92 8.49
C ASN A 180 -7.54 -15.92 8.63
N GLU A 181 -8.08 -15.31 9.69
CA GLU A 181 -9.53 -15.12 9.89
C GLU A 181 -10.03 -13.73 9.44
N GLY A 182 -9.20 -12.98 8.73
CA GLY A 182 -9.47 -11.62 8.25
C GLY A 182 -9.20 -10.51 9.28
N TYR A 183 -9.55 -9.28 8.90
CA TYR A 183 -9.42 -8.08 9.74
C TYR A 183 -10.55 -8.03 10.77
N SER A 184 -10.44 -8.74 11.89
CA SER A 184 -11.45 -8.74 12.97
C SER A 184 -10.95 -8.14 14.29
N LEU A 185 -9.67 -7.78 14.35
CA LEU A 185 -8.98 -7.35 15.55
C LEU A 185 -9.12 -5.84 15.77
N LYS A 186 -10.18 -5.44 16.48
CA LYS A 186 -10.51 -4.02 16.74
C LYS A 186 -9.40 -3.22 17.44
N ASP A 187 -8.53 -3.90 18.18
CA ASP A 187 -7.40 -3.25 18.85
C ASP A 187 -6.25 -2.92 17.88
N ASN A 188 -6.27 -3.52 16.69
CA ASN A 188 -5.23 -3.39 15.68
C ASN A 188 -5.66 -2.50 14.51
N PHE A 189 -6.96 -2.37 14.25
CA PHE A 189 -7.49 -1.62 13.10
C PHE A 189 -8.66 -0.69 13.48
N LYS A 190 -8.72 0.49 12.87
CA LYS A 190 -9.97 1.26 12.76
C LYS A 190 -10.72 0.83 11.50
N PHE A 191 -11.98 0.46 11.65
CA PHE A 191 -12.87 0.16 10.53
C PHE A 191 -13.67 1.40 10.15
N ILE A 192 -13.72 1.71 8.86
CA ILE A 192 -14.35 2.91 8.34
C ILE A 192 -15.26 2.52 7.18
N GLU A 193 -16.50 2.98 7.24
CA GLU A 193 -17.48 2.80 6.17
C GLU A 193 -17.77 4.15 5.52
N TYR A 194 -17.84 4.14 4.20
CA TYR A 194 -18.07 5.33 3.41
C TYR A 194 -19.35 5.17 2.58
N LYS A 195 -20.04 6.29 2.40
CA LYS A 195 -21.10 6.40 1.38
C LYS A 195 -20.48 6.51 0.00
N THR A 196 -21.33 6.64 -1.01
CA THR A 196 -20.95 7.01 -2.37
C THR A 196 -20.00 8.20 -2.37
N GLY A 197 -18.84 8.04 -3.01
CA GLY A 197 -17.83 9.07 -3.12
C GLY A 197 -17.01 8.93 -4.40
N SER A 198 -16.17 9.92 -4.69
CA SER A 198 -15.17 9.83 -5.77
C SER A 198 -13.87 9.30 -5.18
N TRP A 199 -13.35 8.21 -5.72
CA TRP A 199 -12.21 7.48 -5.14
C TRP A 199 -11.01 7.44 -6.08
N SER A 200 -9.84 7.38 -5.48
CA SER A 200 -8.57 6.95 -6.10
C SER A 200 -8.04 5.78 -5.27
N MET A 201 -7.81 4.63 -5.89
CA MET A 201 -7.26 3.45 -5.23
C MET A 201 -6.07 2.90 -6.01
N GLN A 202 -5.05 2.50 -5.27
CA GLN A 202 -3.79 1.95 -5.74
C GLN A 202 -3.71 0.50 -5.31
N GLY A 203 -3.43 -0.37 -6.27
CA GLY A 203 -3.51 -1.80 -6.11
C GLY A 203 -2.29 -2.54 -6.65
N LEU A 204 -1.93 -3.59 -5.95
CA LEU A 204 -0.98 -4.59 -6.43
C LEU A 204 -1.65 -5.95 -6.43
N TYR A 205 -1.51 -6.66 -7.54
CA TYR A 205 -2.08 -7.98 -7.75
C TYR A 205 -0.99 -9.00 -8.03
N GLY A 206 -1.03 -10.15 -7.35
CA GLY A 206 -0.18 -11.30 -7.63
C GLY A 206 -0.90 -12.60 -7.34
N ILE A 207 -1.21 -13.39 -8.38
CA ILE A 207 -1.92 -14.66 -8.19
C ILE A 207 -1.02 -15.77 -7.64
N ASN A 208 0.29 -15.70 -7.91
CA ASN A 208 1.23 -16.71 -7.46
C ASN A 208 1.38 -16.65 -5.92
N PRO A 209 1.19 -17.76 -5.17
CA PRO A 209 1.25 -17.76 -3.71
C PRO A 209 2.56 -17.21 -3.10
N THR A 210 3.70 -17.42 -3.76
CA THR A 210 4.98 -16.85 -3.33
C THR A 210 5.00 -15.34 -3.48
N ILE A 211 4.39 -14.80 -4.54
CA ILE A 211 4.27 -13.35 -4.74
C ILE A 211 3.24 -12.75 -3.79
N GLN A 212 2.17 -13.47 -3.46
CA GLN A 212 1.21 -13.03 -2.46
C GLN A 212 1.90 -12.73 -1.14
N GLN A 213 2.75 -13.63 -0.62
CA GLN A 213 3.48 -13.40 0.64
C GLN A 213 4.35 -12.14 0.63
N VAL A 214 4.77 -11.68 -0.55
CA VAL A 214 5.53 -10.44 -0.72
C VAL A 214 4.61 -9.23 -0.68
N LEU A 215 3.51 -9.26 -1.43
CA LEU A 215 2.69 -8.08 -1.72
C LEU A 215 1.39 -7.98 -0.91
N SER A 216 0.90 -9.07 -0.34
CA SER A 216 -0.44 -9.20 0.25
C SER A 216 -0.48 -10.29 1.34
N VAL A 217 -1.67 -10.50 1.91
CA VAL A 217 -1.95 -11.62 2.83
C VAL A 217 -2.10 -12.92 2.01
N PRO A 218 -1.57 -14.07 2.48
CA PRO A 218 -1.78 -15.35 1.81
C PRO A 218 -3.27 -15.64 1.55
N GLY A 219 -3.59 -16.09 0.33
CA GLY A 219 -4.96 -16.36 -0.08
C GLY A 219 -5.69 -15.17 -0.70
N HIS A 220 -5.13 -13.95 -0.59
CA HIS A 220 -5.71 -12.72 -1.12
C HIS A 220 -4.78 -12.12 -2.19
N PRO A 221 -4.99 -12.42 -3.48
CA PRO A 221 -4.09 -12.02 -4.55
C PRO A 221 -4.09 -10.51 -4.81
N LEU A 222 -5.10 -9.78 -4.36
CA LEU A 222 -5.24 -8.34 -4.54
C LEU A 222 -5.04 -7.60 -3.21
N HIS A 223 -4.16 -6.60 -3.22
CA HIS A 223 -3.96 -5.67 -2.10
C HIS A 223 -4.30 -4.26 -2.60
N LEU A 224 -5.29 -3.60 -2.00
CA LEU A 224 -5.73 -2.25 -2.37
C LEU A 224 -5.62 -1.29 -1.19
N HIS A 225 -4.97 -0.15 -1.41
CA HIS A 225 -5.12 1.03 -0.57
C HIS A 225 -5.81 2.14 -1.39
N GLY A 226 -6.45 3.11 -0.75
CA GLY A 226 -7.06 4.22 -1.48
C GLY A 226 -7.76 5.23 -0.59
N TYR A 227 -8.31 6.27 -1.21
CA TYR A 227 -8.94 7.39 -0.51
C TYR A 227 -10.09 8.02 -1.30
N GLU A 228 -11.04 8.61 -0.57
CA GLU A 228 -12.08 9.47 -1.13
C GLU A 228 -11.50 10.87 -1.38
N ILE A 229 -11.62 11.36 -2.60
CA ILE A 229 -10.90 12.52 -3.12
C ILE A 229 -11.30 13.82 -2.41
N ASN A 230 -12.58 13.98 -2.06
CA ASN A 230 -13.12 15.22 -1.48
C ASN A 230 -12.90 15.28 0.04
N GLU A 231 -13.13 14.17 0.73
CA GLU A 231 -12.93 14.04 2.17
C GLU A 231 -11.45 13.88 2.53
N LYS A 232 -10.61 13.50 1.56
CA LYS A 232 -9.19 13.18 1.76
C LYS A 232 -9.04 12.20 2.93
N ARG A 233 -9.82 11.12 2.88
CA ARG A 233 -9.86 10.08 3.91
C ARG A 233 -9.89 8.70 3.27
N GLY A 234 -9.16 7.74 3.84
CA GLY A 234 -8.92 6.47 3.19
C GLY A 234 -8.29 5.42 4.11
N GLY A 235 -7.61 4.47 3.48
CA GLY A 235 -6.91 3.36 4.14
C GLY A 235 -6.76 2.15 3.23
N HIS A 236 -6.59 0.99 3.83
CA HIS A 236 -6.64 -0.32 3.19
C HIS A 236 -8.08 -0.64 2.81
N ILE A 237 -8.35 -0.99 1.56
CA ILE A 237 -9.71 -1.19 1.04
C ILE A 237 -10.08 -2.67 1.18
N ASN A 238 -11.08 -2.95 2.02
CA ASN A 238 -11.60 -4.30 2.23
C ASN A 238 -12.72 -4.64 1.23
N GLN A 239 -13.44 -3.62 0.77
CA GLN A 239 -14.56 -3.77 -0.15
C GLN A 239 -14.82 -2.44 -0.86
N ALA A 240 -15.22 -2.50 -2.12
CA ALA A 240 -15.76 -1.35 -2.85
C ALA A 240 -16.76 -1.85 -3.91
N ILE A 241 -17.89 -1.16 -4.04
CA ILE A 241 -18.92 -1.46 -5.04
C ILE A 241 -18.82 -0.46 -6.19
N SER A 242 -18.77 -0.96 -7.42
CA SER A 242 -18.67 -0.14 -8.62
C SER A 242 -19.95 0.65 -8.89
N THR A 243 -19.77 1.84 -9.46
CA THR A 243 -20.84 2.59 -10.14
C THR A 243 -20.59 2.56 -11.65
N SER A 244 -21.48 3.15 -12.43
CA SER A 244 -21.30 3.30 -13.89
C SER A 244 -20.11 4.15 -14.30
N THR A 245 -19.47 4.86 -13.36
CA THR A 245 -18.28 5.69 -13.62
C THR A 245 -16.98 5.07 -13.13
N THR A 246 -17.03 3.87 -12.54
CA THR A 246 -15.84 3.16 -12.07
C THR A 246 -15.00 2.68 -13.25
N ARG A 247 -13.71 3.00 -13.22
CA ARG A 247 -12.70 2.58 -14.20
C ARG A 247 -11.57 1.87 -13.48
N ILE A 248 -11.05 0.84 -14.11
CA ILE A 248 -9.87 0.11 -13.65
C ILE A 248 -8.81 0.22 -14.73
N THR A 249 -7.70 0.85 -14.38
CA THR A 249 -6.49 0.92 -15.18
C THR A 249 -5.52 -0.12 -14.68
N VAL A 250 -5.01 -0.97 -15.58
CA VAL A 250 -4.18 -2.12 -15.24
C VAL A 250 -2.89 -2.05 -16.03
N TYR A 251 -1.78 -2.22 -15.34
CA TYR A 251 -0.45 -2.36 -15.92
C TYR A 251 0.05 -3.77 -15.65
N PRO A 252 0.11 -4.65 -16.66
CA PRO A 252 0.77 -5.94 -16.52
C PRO A 252 2.24 -5.74 -16.13
N ILE A 253 2.67 -6.44 -15.09
CA ILE A 253 4.04 -6.35 -14.57
C ILE A 253 4.82 -7.58 -14.99
N LYS A 254 6.05 -7.37 -15.47
CA LYS A 254 6.91 -8.46 -15.98
C LYS A 254 7.88 -8.96 -14.91
N ASP A 255 8.27 -8.10 -13.97
CA ASP A 255 9.26 -8.40 -12.94
C ASP A 255 8.83 -7.91 -11.55
N ILE A 256 9.40 -8.57 -10.54
CA ILE A 256 9.43 -8.07 -9.17
C ILE A 256 10.87 -8.13 -8.66
N ASN A 257 11.34 -7.04 -8.08
CA ASN A 257 12.59 -6.99 -7.33
C ASN A 257 12.27 -6.85 -5.85
N ILE A 258 12.75 -7.79 -5.05
CA ILE A 258 12.53 -7.82 -3.60
C ILE A 258 13.81 -7.39 -2.91
N ARG A 259 13.72 -6.35 -2.07
CA ARG A 259 14.81 -5.80 -1.28
C ARG A 259 14.52 -6.01 0.19
N ILE A 260 15.14 -7.02 0.80
CA ILE A 260 15.08 -7.19 2.26
C ILE A 260 16.16 -6.30 2.87
N LYS A 261 15.76 -5.33 3.68
CA LYS A 261 16.64 -4.28 4.21
C LYS A 261 17.35 -4.72 5.49
N ASP A 262 18.50 -4.10 5.76
CA ASP A 262 19.25 -4.15 7.03
C ASP A 262 19.51 -5.55 7.65
N LEU A 263 19.56 -6.61 6.85
CA LEU A 263 19.77 -7.99 7.33
C LEU A 263 21.16 -8.24 7.92
N ASP A 264 22.11 -7.35 7.66
CA ASP A 264 23.43 -7.35 8.28
C ASP A 264 23.38 -6.94 9.77
N LYS A 265 22.26 -6.38 10.23
CA LYS A 265 22.03 -6.00 11.63
C LYS A 265 21.09 -7.01 12.28
N ALA A 266 21.58 -7.67 13.32
CA ALA A 266 20.74 -8.49 14.20
C ALA A 266 19.90 -7.58 15.11
N LEU A 267 18.84 -7.00 14.55
CA LEU A 267 17.88 -6.20 15.29
C LEU A 267 16.94 -7.14 16.05
N VAL A 268 17.10 -7.18 17.37
CA VAL A 268 16.17 -7.87 18.27
C VAL A 268 15.39 -6.78 19.01
N PRO A 269 14.04 -6.78 18.97
CA PRO A 269 13.26 -5.76 19.66
C PRO A 269 13.55 -5.82 21.17
N VAL A 270 14.21 -4.79 21.69
CA VAL A 270 14.40 -4.61 23.14
C VAL A 270 13.15 -3.92 23.68
N LYS A 271 12.26 -4.69 24.31
CA LYS A 271 11.09 -4.15 25.02
C LYS A 271 11.53 -3.23 26.17
N PRO A 272 10.86 -2.10 26.38
CA PRO A 272 10.32 -1.80 27.69
C PRO A 272 8.86 -2.24 27.69
N LEU A 273 8.56 -3.33 28.41
CA LEU A 273 7.20 -3.61 28.86
C LEU A 273 6.87 -2.56 29.92
N GLN A 274 6.31 -1.42 29.51
CA GLN A 274 5.55 -0.54 30.40
C GLN A 274 4.31 -0.06 29.66
#